data_AF-A0A151UE04-F1
#
_entry.id   AF-A0A151UE04-F1
#
_cell.length_a   1.000
_cell.length_b   1.000
_cell.length_c   1.000
_cell.angle_alpha   90.00
_cell.angle_beta   90.00
_cell.angle_gamma   90.00
#
_symmetry.space_group_name_H-M   'P 1'
#
loop_
_entity.id
_entity.type
_entity.pdbx_description
1 polymer ?
#
loop_
_entity_poly.entity_id
_entity_poly.type
_entity_poly.pdbx_seq_one_letter_code
_entity_poly.pdbx_strand_id
1 'polypeptide(L)'
;LFSKKAFHSEDIVNDYKSLTNDVLEYAKGLPLAIKVLGSFLFGRNVSEWRSAIVRLRENPNKDILDVLQISYDGLQDLEKQIFLDIACFFSGYEELYVRKVLNCCGFHSEIGIRVLLDKSLIDNSYGFIKMHDMLKHLGRKIAKGNSAKEPEKWSRLWLYEDFYKVMSEAKVK
;
A
#
# COMPACT_ATOMS: atom_id res chain seq x y z
N LEU A 1 -16.61 7.76 -6.48
CA LEU A 1 -15.20 7.34 -6.21
C LEU A 1 -15.08 5.82 -6.07
N PHE A 2 -15.79 5.23 -5.10
CA PHE A 2 -15.79 3.78 -4.87
C PHE A 2 -16.18 2.98 -6.12
N SER A 3 -17.33 3.28 -6.75
CA SER A 3 -17.82 2.53 -7.91
C SER A 3 -16.82 2.50 -9.06
N LYS A 4 -16.15 3.62 -9.33
CA LYS A 4 -15.08 3.71 -10.35
C LYS A 4 -13.93 2.76 -10.06
N LYS A 5 -13.57 2.57 -8.80
CA LYS A 5 -12.49 1.65 -8.40
C LYS A 5 -12.94 0.20 -8.31
N ALA A 6 -14.13 -0.07 -7.81
CA ALA A 6 -14.64 -1.41 -7.59
C ALA A 6 -15.28 -2.07 -8.83
N PHE A 7 -15.82 -1.28 -9.75
CA PHE A 7 -16.56 -1.77 -10.92
C PHE A 7 -16.06 -1.19 -12.26
N HIS A 8 -15.17 -0.20 -12.24
CA HIS A 8 -14.81 0.59 -13.43
C HIS A 8 -16.03 1.21 -14.14
N SER A 9 -17.10 1.44 -13.39
CA SER A 9 -18.36 2.04 -13.83
C SER A 9 -18.81 3.12 -12.84
N GLU A 10 -19.68 4.01 -13.28
CA GLU A 10 -20.37 4.94 -12.38
C GLU A 10 -21.51 4.24 -11.60
N ASP A 11 -22.08 3.18 -12.19
CA ASP A 11 -23.20 2.44 -11.62
C ASP A 11 -22.77 1.27 -10.74
N ILE A 12 -23.55 1.05 -9.68
CA ILE A 12 -23.44 -0.12 -8.81
C ILE A 12 -24.42 -1.16 -9.31
N VAL A 13 -23.92 -2.37 -9.59
CA VAL A 13 -24.78 -3.53 -9.91
C VAL A 13 -25.67 -3.84 -8.70
N ASN A 14 -26.98 -4.02 -8.91
CA ASN A 14 -27.97 -4.08 -7.83
C ASN A 14 -27.60 -5.05 -6.69
N ASP A 15 -27.03 -6.21 -7.00
CA ASP A 15 -26.65 -7.24 -6.02
C ASP A 15 -25.54 -6.78 -5.05
N TYR A 16 -24.80 -5.72 -5.39
CA TYR A 16 -23.70 -5.16 -4.60
C TYR A 16 -24.07 -3.89 -3.82
N LYS A 17 -25.30 -3.36 -3.98
CA LYS A 17 -25.72 -2.10 -3.33
C LYS A 17 -25.62 -2.16 -1.80
N SER A 18 -26.15 -3.22 -1.19
CA SER A 18 -26.11 -3.38 0.27
C SER A 18 -24.66 -3.48 0.79
N LEU A 19 -23.83 -4.27 0.10
CA LEU A 19 -22.42 -4.44 0.45
C LEU A 19 -21.58 -3.17 0.25
N THR A 20 -21.96 -2.33 -0.72
CA THR A 20 -21.28 -1.05 -0.95
C THR A 20 -21.43 -0.13 0.26
N ASN A 21 -22.61 -0.08 0.89
CA ASN A 21 -22.80 0.73 2.09
C ASN A 21 -21.93 0.25 3.25
N ASP A 22 -21.83 -1.07 3.45
CA ASP A 22 -20.98 -1.67 4.49
C ASP A 22 -19.50 -1.29 4.31
N VAL A 23 -19.00 -1.29 3.07
CA VAL A 23 -17.62 -0.93 2.75
C VAL A 23 -17.36 0.56 2.95
N LEU A 24 -18.31 1.41 2.54
CA LEU A 24 -18.19 2.87 2.70
C LEU A 24 -18.23 3.28 4.18
N GLU A 25 -19.07 2.63 4.98
CA GLU A 25 -19.11 2.79 6.43
C GLU A 25 -17.76 2.38 7.05
N TYR A 26 -17.23 1.23 6.64
CA TYR A 26 -15.91 0.75 7.10
C TYR A 26 -14.78 1.74 6.74
N ALA A 27 -14.83 2.33 5.55
CA ALA A 27 -13.87 3.33 5.09
C ALA A 27 -13.97 4.68 5.82
N LYS A 28 -15.02 4.91 6.64
CA LYS A 28 -15.28 6.15 7.39
C LYS A 28 -15.20 7.44 6.53
N GLY A 29 -15.58 7.35 5.26
CA GLY A 29 -15.54 8.48 4.33
C GLY A 29 -14.14 8.92 3.88
N LEU A 30 -13.07 8.22 4.27
CA LEU A 30 -11.70 8.60 3.92
C LEU A 30 -11.40 8.26 2.45
N PRO A 31 -11.10 9.26 1.59
CA PRO A 31 -10.97 9.02 0.14
C PRO A 31 -9.94 7.97 -0.23
N LEU A 32 -8.83 7.89 0.52
CA LEU A 32 -7.79 6.88 0.29
C LEU A 32 -8.30 5.47 0.63
N ALA A 33 -8.91 5.28 1.80
CA ALA A 33 -9.49 3.99 2.18
C ALA A 33 -10.54 3.53 1.17
N ILE A 34 -11.39 4.45 0.70
CA ILE A 34 -12.37 4.17 -0.35
C ILE A 34 -11.72 3.69 -1.64
N LYS A 35 -10.65 4.35 -2.10
CA LYS A 35 -9.91 3.95 -3.30
C LYS A 35 -9.26 2.58 -3.14
N VAL A 36 -8.62 2.35 -1.99
CA VAL A 36 -7.88 1.12 -1.66
C VAL A 36 -8.85 -0.06 -1.54
N LEU A 37 -9.95 0.09 -0.81
CA LEU A 37 -10.98 -0.94 -0.67
C LEU A 37 -11.71 -1.21 -1.99
N GLY A 38 -12.03 -0.16 -2.76
CA GLY A 38 -12.63 -0.33 -4.08
C GLY A 38 -11.72 -1.15 -5.01
N SER A 39 -10.43 -0.83 -5.06
CA SER A 39 -9.46 -1.59 -5.87
C SER A 39 -9.25 -3.01 -5.33
N PHE A 40 -9.27 -3.18 -4.01
CA PHE A 40 -9.20 -4.49 -3.36
C PHE A 40 -10.42 -5.36 -3.67
N LEU A 41 -11.59 -4.78 -3.94
CA LEU A 41 -12.82 -5.53 -4.24
C LEU A 41 -13.09 -5.71 -5.74
N PHE A 42 -12.30 -5.05 -6.59
CA PHE A 42 -12.44 -5.14 -8.05
C PHE A 42 -12.32 -6.59 -8.53
N GLY A 43 -13.17 -6.97 -9.50
CA GLY A 43 -13.17 -8.29 -10.14
C GLY A 43 -13.70 -9.45 -9.28
N ARG A 44 -14.12 -9.20 -8.03
CA ARG A 44 -14.65 -10.22 -7.12
C ARG A 44 -16.16 -10.35 -7.23
N ASN A 45 -16.65 -11.57 -7.00
CA ASN A 45 -18.07 -11.87 -6.96
C ASN A 45 -18.72 -11.48 -5.61
N VAL A 46 -20.05 -11.50 -5.55
CA VAL A 46 -20.84 -11.11 -4.35
C VAL A 46 -20.46 -11.90 -3.10
N SER A 47 -20.16 -13.20 -3.23
CA SER A 47 -19.78 -14.05 -2.10
C SER A 47 -18.41 -13.65 -1.55
N GLU A 48 -17.46 -13.38 -2.44
CA GLU A 48 -16.13 -12.90 -2.07
C GLU A 48 -16.18 -11.51 -1.40
N TRP A 49 -17.06 -10.62 -1.87
CA TRP A 49 -17.31 -9.33 -1.21
C TRP A 49 -17.82 -9.51 0.21
N ARG A 50 -18.83 -10.37 0.40
CA ARG A 50 -19.37 -10.66 1.75
C ARG A 50 -18.29 -11.20 2.67
N SER A 51 -17.54 -12.19 2.22
CA SER A 51 -16.44 -12.79 2.98
C SER A 51 -15.36 -11.76 3.34
N ALA A 52 -14.97 -10.91 2.39
CA ALA A 52 -14.04 -9.81 2.64
C ALA A 52 -14.56 -8.84 3.71
N ILE A 53 -15.81 -8.38 3.61
CA ILE A 53 -16.42 -7.44 4.55
C ILE A 53 -16.50 -8.04 5.97
N VAL A 54 -16.87 -9.31 6.10
CA VAL A 54 -16.88 -10.01 7.40
C VAL A 54 -15.48 -10.00 8.01
N ARG A 55 -14.47 -10.42 7.24
CA ARG A 55 -13.06 -10.43 7.68
C ARG A 55 -12.57 -9.03 8.09
N LEU A 56 -13.02 -7.98 7.39
CA LEU A 56 -12.69 -6.59 7.72
C LEU A 56 -13.29 -6.16 9.07
N ARG A 57 -14.48 -6.64 9.39
CA ARG A 57 -15.21 -6.28 10.63
C ARG A 57 -14.75 -7.07 11.86
N GLU A 58 -14.12 -8.24 11.67
CA GLU A 58 -13.60 -9.10 12.74
C GLU A 58 -12.44 -8.49 13.54
N ASN A 59 -11.73 -7.50 12.99
CA ASN A 59 -10.67 -6.82 13.72
C ASN A 59 -11.25 -5.68 14.61
N PRO A 60 -11.23 -5.81 15.96
CA PRO A 60 -11.85 -4.84 16.87
C PRO A 60 -11.06 -3.53 17.02
N ASN A 61 -9.75 -3.55 16.75
CA ASN A 61 -8.87 -2.37 16.89
C ASN A 61 -8.71 -1.64 15.55
N LYS A 62 -9.80 -1.13 15.01
CA LYS A 62 -9.87 -0.52 13.66
C LYS A 62 -9.07 0.77 13.55
N ASP A 63 -7.77 0.67 13.25
CA ASP A 63 -6.98 1.79 12.77
C ASP A 63 -7.13 1.92 11.24
N ILE A 64 -7.07 3.14 10.72
CA ILE A 64 -7.04 3.39 9.27
C ILE A 64 -5.87 2.67 8.60
N LEU A 65 -4.79 2.45 9.33
CA LEU A 65 -3.64 1.69 8.84
C LEU A 65 -3.97 0.23 8.56
N ASP A 66 -4.85 -0.39 9.35
CA ASP A 66 -5.27 -1.77 9.11
C ASP A 66 -6.04 -1.90 7.80
N VAL A 67 -6.90 -0.90 7.50
CA VAL A 67 -7.65 -0.81 6.24
C VAL A 67 -6.72 -0.75 5.05
N LEU A 68 -5.64 0.03 5.16
CA LEU A 68 -4.65 0.17 4.10
C LEU A 68 -3.77 -1.08 3.98
N GLN A 69 -3.51 -1.76 5.10
CA GLN A 69 -2.67 -2.95 5.14
C GLN A 69 -3.26 -4.13 4.36
N ILE A 70 -4.59 -4.26 4.27
CA ILE A 70 -5.23 -5.32 3.44
C ILE A 70 -4.75 -5.30 1.99
N SER A 71 -4.59 -4.11 1.40
CA SER A 71 -4.10 -4.01 0.03
C SER A 71 -2.62 -4.30 -0.10
N TYR A 72 -1.82 -4.04 0.94
CA TYR A 72 -0.43 -4.47 1.02
C TYR A 72 -0.32 -6.00 1.17
N ASP A 73 -1.13 -6.59 2.04
CA ASP A 73 -1.11 -8.04 2.30
C ASP A 73 -1.46 -8.84 1.04
N GLY A 74 -2.34 -8.30 0.20
CA GLY A 74 -2.73 -8.84 -1.10
C GLY A 74 -1.76 -8.55 -2.26
N LEU A 75 -0.54 -8.09 -1.98
CA LEU A 75 0.56 -8.00 -2.94
C LEU A 75 1.41 -9.28 -2.92
N GLN A 76 2.03 -9.60 -4.06
CA GLN A 76 3.10 -10.60 -4.14
C GLN A 76 4.39 -10.09 -3.51
N ASP A 77 5.33 -10.99 -3.21
CA ASP A 77 6.52 -10.65 -2.43
C ASP A 77 7.39 -9.57 -3.09
N LEU A 78 7.59 -9.62 -4.41
CA LEU A 78 8.34 -8.59 -5.13
C LEU A 78 7.60 -7.24 -5.12
N GLU A 79 6.28 -7.25 -5.30
CA GLU A 79 5.45 -6.04 -5.24
C GLU A 79 5.49 -5.41 -3.84
N LYS A 80 5.51 -6.25 -2.79
CA LYS A 80 5.72 -5.80 -1.40
C LYS A 80 7.06 -5.12 -1.23
N GLN A 81 8.14 -5.66 -1.81
CA GLN A 81 9.45 -5.00 -1.76
C GLN A 81 9.42 -3.64 -2.47
N ILE A 82 8.85 -3.57 -3.67
CA ILE A 82 8.70 -2.31 -4.43
C ILE A 82 7.89 -1.28 -3.62
N PHE A 83 6.79 -1.69 -3.00
CA PHE A 83 5.98 -0.81 -2.16
C PHE A 83 6.80 -0.21 -1.01
N LEU A 84 7.57 -1.05 -0.30
CA LEU A 84 8.40 -0.59 0.82
C LEU A 84 9.51 0.35 0.36
N ASP A 85 10.13 0.07 -0.79
CA ASP A 85 11.19 0.93 -1.33
C ASP A 85 10.65 2.29 -1.78
N ILE A 86 9.45 2.34 -2.36
CA ILE A 86 8.78 3.61 -2.68
C ILE A 86 8.40 4.38 -1.40
N ALA A 87 7.86 3.69 -0.38
CA ALA A 87 7.48 4.30 0.89
C ALA A 87 8.67 4.91 1.64
N CYS A 88 9.82 4.26 1.56
CA CYS A 88 11.05 4.68 2.23
C CYS A 88 11.80 5.75 1.43
N PHE A 89 11.99 5.54 0.12
CA PHE A 89 12.95 6.29 -0.68
C PHE A 89 12.34 7.03 -1.86
N PHE A 90 11.51 6.36 -2.66
CA PHE A 90 11.22 6.82 -4.03
C PHE A 90 9.94 7.62 -4.22
N SER A 91 9.13 7.85 -3.18
CA SER A 91 7.98 8.74 -3.31
C SER A 91 8.43 10.17 -3.66
N GLY A 92 7.98 10.66 -4.80
CA GLY A 92 8.32 11.97 -5.37
C GLY A 92 9.35 11.93 -6.48
N TYR A 93 9.93 10.77 -6.77
CA TYR A 93 10.92 10.59 -7.84
C TYR A 93 10.24 10.31 -9.19
N GLU A 94 10.97 10.59 -10.27
CA GLU A 94 10.53 10.29 -11.64
C GLU A 94 10.36 8.78 -11.84
N GLU A 95 9.23 8.36 -12.41
CA GLU A 95 8.91 6.94 -12.60
C GLU A 95 9.97 6.20 -13.42
N LEU A 96 10.49 6.83 -14.48
CA LEU A 96 11.54 6.23 -15.32
C LEU A 96 12.83 5.97 -14.53
N TYR A 97 13.19 6.88 -13.62
CA TYR A 97 14.34 6.69 -12.75
C TYR A 97 14.10 5.53 -11.77
N VAL A 98 12.93 5.51 -11.12
CA VAL A 98 12.58 4.46 -10.15
C VAL A 98 12.56 3.08 -10.81
N ARG A 99 11.97 2.96 -12.01
CA ARG A 99 11.98 1.72 -12.80
C ARG A 99 13.39 1.21 -13.07
N LYS A 100 14.30 2.10 -13.52
CA LYS A 100 15.70 1.74 -13.79
C LYS A 100 16.38 1.18 -12.55
N VAL A 101 16.26 1.87 -11.41
CA VAL A 101 16.89 1.43 -10.15
C VAL A 101 16.34 0.07 -9.71
N LEU A 102 15.03 -0.10 -9.70
CA LEU A 102 14.38 -1.35 -9.30
C LEU A 102 14.74 -2.52 -10.24
N ASN A 103 14.86 -2.26 -11.55
CA ASN A 103 15.26 -3.28 -12.53
C ASN A 103 16.71 -3.71 -12.36
N CYS A 104 17.62 -2.82 -11.98
CA CYS A 104 18.98 -3.20 -11.60
C CYS A 104 19.01 -4.15 -10.39
N CYS A 105 17.98 -4.12 -9.55
CA CYS A 105 17.79 -5.04 -8.41
C CYS A 105 16.99 -6.32 -8.77
N GLY A 106 16.59 -6.49 -10.04
CA GLY A 106 15.84 -7.67 -10.51
C GLY A 106 14.34 -7.65 -10.18
N PHE A 107 13.74 -6.49 -9.89
CA PHE A 107 12.36 -6.42 -9.38
C PHE A 107 11.27 -6.41 -10.45
N HIS A 108 11.61 -6.51 -11.75
CA HIS A 108 10.65 -6.43 -12.85
C HIS A 108 9.66 -5.26 -12.68
N SER A 109 10.23 -4.06 -12.53
CA SER A 109 9.53 -2.86 -12.06
C SER A 109 8.32 -2.47 -12.92
N GLU A 110 8.29 -2.89 -14.19
CA GLU A 110 7.20 -2.62 -15.11
C GLU A 110 5.87 -3.17 -14.62
N ILE A 111 5.85 -4.44 -14.22
CA ILE A 111 4.65 -5.10 -13.71
C ILE A 111 4.38 -4.67 -12.26
N GLY A 112 5.43 -4.58 -11.44
CA GLY A 112 5.26 -4.22 -10.02
C GLY A 112 4.68 -2.83 -9.83
N ILE A 113 5.18 -1.81 -10.54
CA ILE A 113 4.63 -0.44 -10.46
C ILE A 113 3.20 -0.40 -11.01
N ARG A 114 2.90 -1.14 -12.09
CA ARG A 114 1.54 -1.23 -12.62
C ARG A 114 0.56 -1.78 -11.58
N VAL A 115 0.92 -2.86 -10.90
CA VAL A 115 0.09 -3.45 -9.85
C VAL A 115 -0.16 -2.48 -8.70
N LEU A 116 0.85 -1.72 -8.27
CA LEU A 116 0.68 -0.71 -7.23
C LEU A 116 -0.24 0.45 -7.66
N LEU A 117 -0.18 0.88 -8.93
CA LEU A 117 -1.09 1.88 -9.50
C LEU A 117 -2.53 1.36 -9.55
N ASP A 118 -2.72 0.13 -10.03
CA ASP A 118 -4.03 -0.50 -10.18
C ASP A 118 -4.71 -0.69 -8.81
N LYS A 119 -3.93 -1.06 -7.79
CA LYS A 119 -4.38 -1.16 -6.39
C LYS A 119 -4.52 0.18 -5.66
N SER A 120 -4.27 1.30 -6.35
CA SER A 120 -4.31 2.65 -5.79
C SER A 120 -3.37 2.85 -4.58
N LEU A 121 -2.25 2.13 -4.55
CA LEU A 121 -1.22 2.24 -3.52
C LEU A 121 -0.17 3.32 -3.84
N ILE A 122 -0.04 3.65 -5.12
CA ILE A 122 0.72 4.80 -5.62
C ILE A 122 -0.10 5.51 -6.70
N ASP A 123 0.33 6.71 -7.03
CA ASP A 123 -0.18 7.51 -8.14
C ASP A 123 0.99 7.93 -9.05
N ASN A 124 0.70 8.21 -10.31
CA ASN A 124 1.64 8.88 -11.21
C ASN A 124 1.05 10.24 -11.56
N SER A 125 1.69 11.29 -11.07
CA SER A 125 1.36 12.67 -11.41
C SER A 125 2.51 13.27 -12.20
N TYR A 126 2.27 13.59 -13.47
CA TYR A 126 3.25 14.24 -14.36
C TYR A 126 4.56 13.46 -14.54
N GLY A 127 4.51 12.13 -14.52
CA GLY A 127 5.69 11.27 -14.64
C GLY A 127 6.41 10.99 -13.32
N PHE A 128 5.89 11.50 -12.19
CA PHE A 128 6.47 11.27 -10.87
C PHE A 128 5.60 10.32 -10.05
N ILE A 129 6.24 9.33 -9.42
CA ILE A 129 5.58 8.43 -8.47
C ILE A 129 5.23 9.23 -7.22
N LYS A 130 3.97 9.16 -6.80
CA LYS A 130 3.48 9.73 -5.53
C LYS A 130 2.88 8.63 -4.69
N MET A 131 3.30 8.57 -3.42
CA MET A 131 2.67 7.71 -2.42
C MET A 131 2.05 8.59 -1.34
N HIS A 132 0.78 8.32 -1.01
CA HIS A 132 0.05 9.06 0.01
C HIS A 132 0.75 8.94 1.37
N ASP A 133 0.73 9.99 2.19
CA ASP A 133 1.46 10.04 3.48
C ASP A 133 1.12 8.87 4.41
N MET A 134 -0.17 8.51 4.48
CA MET A 134 -0.61 7.34 5.26
C MET A 134 -0.04 6.00 4.75
N LEU A 135 0.14 5.84 3.43
CA LEU A 135 0.76 4.63 2.85
C LEU A 135 2.28 4.63 3.06
N LYS A 136 2.93 5.80 2.97
CA LYS A 136 4.34 5.95 3.37
C LYS A 136 4.52 5.59 4.85
N HIS A 137 3.62 6.06 5.71
CA HIS A 137 3.65 5.75 7.13
C HIS A 137 3.47 4.24 7.37
N LEU A 138 2.49 3.61 6.73
CA LEU A 138 2.29 2.16 6.77
C LEU A 138 3.54 1.41 6.32
N GLY A 139 4.10 1.74 5.14
CA GLY A 139 5.29 1.07 4.61
C GLY A 139 6.50 1.21 5.53
N ARG A 140 6.71 2.40 6.12
CA ARG A 140 7.77 2.62 7.10
C ARG A 140 7.53 1.85 8.39
N LYS A 141 6.29 1.77 8.88
CA LYS A 141 5.92 0.96 10.06
C LYS A 141 6.23 -0.52 9.79
N ILE A 142 5.86 -1.04 8.62
CA ILE A 142 6.17 -2.42 8.21
C ILE A 142 7.69 -2.63 8.10
N ALA A 143 8.42 -1.68 7.52
CA ALA A 143 9.87 -1.79 7.36
C ALA A 143 10.62 -1.88 8.71
N LYS A 144 10.11 -1.25 9.77
CA LYS A 144 10.62 -1.36 11.15
C LYS A 144 10.28 -2.68 11.83
N GLY A 145 9.20 -3.34 11.40
CA GLY A 145 8.64 -4.52 12.07
C GLY A 145 8.34 -4.25 13.55
N ASN A 146 8.69 -5.21 14.41
CA ASN A 146 8.52 -5.10 15.87
C ASN A 146 9.64 -4.31 16.57
N SER A 147 10.65 -3.86 15.84
CA SER A 147 11.90 -3.32 16.38
C SER A 147 11.96 -1.79 16.31
N ALA A 148 10.89 -1.11 16.73
CA ALA A 148 10.72 0.34 16.51
C ALA A 148 11.86 1.25 17.02
N LYS A 149 12.69 0.78 17.97
CA LYS A 149 13.82 1.51 18.58
C LYS A 149 15.20 0.98 18.20
N GLU A 150 15.27 -0.01 17.32
CA GLU A 150 16.48 -0.75 16.94
C GLU A 150 16.68 -0.67 15.42
N PRO A 151 17.22 0.45 14.90
CA PRO A 151 17.35 0.68 13.45
C PRO A 151 18.16 -0.42 12.73
N GLU A 152 19.10 -1.06 13.40
CA GLU A 152 19.92 -2.15 12.89
C GLU A 152 19.11 -3.41 12.53
N LYS A 153 17.88 -3.55 13.07
CA LYS A 153 16.96 -4.65 12.76
C LYS A 153 15.92 -4.27 11.72
N TRP A 154 15.90 -3.02 11.24
CA TRP A 154 14.94 -2.58 10.23
C TRP A 154 15.33 -3.12 8.86
N SER A 155 14.33 -3.48 8.05
CA SER A 155 14.57 -3.93 6.67
C SER A 155 14.99 -2.78 5.74
N ARG A 156 14.72 -1.53 6.10
CA ARG A 156 15.17 -0.31 5.41
C ARG A 156 15.55 0.78 6.40
N LEU A 157 16.64 1.49 6.10
CA LEU A 157 17.04 2.73 6.75
C LEU A 157 16.88 3.87 5.74
N TRP A 158 15.98 4.80 6.00
CA TRP A 158 15.67 5.91 5.07
C TRP A 158 16.01 7.29 5.61
N LEU A 159 16.34 7.39 6.90
CA LEU A 159 16.88 8.61 7.50
C LEU A 159 18.39 8.51 7.55
N TYR A 160 19.06 9.61 7.18
CA TYR A 160 20.51 9.68 7.18
C TYR A 160 21.07 9.47 8.59
N GLU A 161 20.39 10.00 9.62
CA GLU A 161 20.78 9.88 11.02
C GLU A 161 20.77 8.43 11.49
N ASP A 162 19.70 7.69 11.17
CA ASP A 162 19.58 6.27 11.52
C ASP A 162 20.63 5.43 10.78
N PHE A 163 20.85 5.71 9.50
CA PHE A 163 21.90 5.06 8.70
C PHE A 163 23.29 5.31 9.28
N TYR A 164 23.63 6.56 9.57
CA TYR A 164 24.92 6.94 10.13
C TYR A 164 25.16 6.29 11.49
N LYS A 165 24.13 6.24 12.36
CA LYS A 165 24.19 5.58 13.66
C LYS A 165 24.53 4.10 13.53
N VAL A 166 23.76 3.37 12.71
CA VAL A 166 23.97 1.92 12.50
C VAL A 166 25.37 1.66 11.94
N MET A 167 25.83 2.45 10.97
CA MET A 167 27.16 2.30 10.37
C MET A 167 28.31 2.67 11.31
N SER A 168 28.08 3.55 12.28
CA SER A 168 29.09 3.94 13.28
C SER A 168 29.23 2.90 14.38
N GLU A 169 28.12 2.31 14.82
CA GLU A 169 28.10 1.25 15.84
C GLU A 169 28.64 -0.08 15.28
N ALA A 170 28.45 -0.37 14.00
CA ALA A 170 28.96 -1.58 13.35
C ALA A 170 30.49 -1.62 13.21
N LYS A 171 31.17 -0.47 13.22
CA LYS A 171 32.64 -0.36 13.11
C LYS A 171 33.40 -0.67 14.41
N VAL A 172 32.68 -0.99 15.50
CA VAL A 172 33.26 -1.25 16.84
C VAL A 172 33.30 -2.76 17.17
N LYS A 173 33.31 -3.64 16.16
CA LYS A 173 33.49 -5.09 16.35
C LYS A 173 34.71 -5.62 15.63
#